data_AF-A0AAU9Y6P1-F1
#
_entry.id   AF-A0AAU9Y6P1-F1
#
_cell.length_a   1.000
_cell.length_b   1.000
_cell.length_c   1.000
_cell.angle_alpha   90.00
_cell.angle_beta   90.00
_cell.angle_gamma   90.00
#
_symmetry.space_group_name_H-M   'P 1'
#
loop_
_entity.id
_entity.type
_entity.pdbx_description
1 polymer ?
#
loop_
_entity_poly.entity_id
_entity_poly.type
_entity_poly.pdbx_seq_one_letter_code
_entity_poly.pdbx_strand_id
1 'polypeptide(L)'
;MLIAVRKINACKLPPRTIECRNYAKYNPSAFCDDLRDIPWDDVLKERNVNTAWSNWKELFLNVCDRHAPYKRKIVRGVKCPWLTGETKKLMNQRDFFLRKVRRSGAEALYQMSGSRQELFLCTNQVDGKLWTITGPSRSYQ
;
A
#
# COMPACT_ATOMS: atom_id res chain seq x y z
N MET A 1 13.77 38.76 1.04
CA MET A 1 12.85 37.70 0.56
C MET A 1 12.45 36.87 1.76
N LEU A 2 11.20 36.99 2.24
CA LEU A 2 10.70 36.22 3.38
C LEU A 2 10.16 34.88 2.89
N ILE A 3 10.70 33.77 3.40
CA ILE A 3 10.20 32.42 3.13
C ILE A 3 9.49 31.95 4.39
N ALA A 4 8.16 31.81 4.31
CA ALA A 4 7.38 31.20 5.37
C ALA A 4 7.32 29.68 5.16
N VAL A 5 7.90 28.91 6.08
CA VAL A 5 7.81 27.44 6.08
C VAL A 5 6.73 27.04 7.08
N ARG A 6 5.54 26.66 6.59
CA ARG A 6 4.48 26.12 7.45
C ARG A 6 4.68 24.61 7.63
N LYS A 7 4.97 24.19 8.86
CA LYS A 7 5.01 22.77 9.22
C LYS A 7 3.58 22.25 9.29
N ILE A 8 3.12 21.60 8.22
CA ILE A 8 1.82 20.93 8.20
C ILE A 8 1.95 19.69 9.10
N ASN A 9 1.40 19.78 10.30
CA ASN A 9 1.22 18.63 11.18
C ASN A 9 0.14 17.76 10.54
N ALA A 10 0.55 16.85 9.66
CA ALA A 10 -0.33 15.87 9.06
C ALA A 10 -0.92 15.01 10.19
N CYS A 11 -2.20 15.21 10.50
CA CYS A 11 -2.94 14.35 11.41
C CYS A 11 -2.86 12.93 10.87
N LYS A 12 -2.02 12.10 11.50
CA LYS A 12 -1.96 10.67 11.19
C LYS A 12 -3.30 10.11 11.63
N LEU A 13 -3.98 9.38 10.74
CA LEU A 13 -5.03 8.47 11.20
C LEU A 13 -4.43 7.56 12.29
N PRO A 14 -5.19 7.22 13.35
CA PRO A 14 -4.67 6.30 14.36
C PRO A 14 -4.26 4.98 13.68
N PRO A 15 -3.14 4.35 14.10
CA PRO A 15 -2.80 3.02 13.62
C PRO A 15 -3.95 2.07 13.88
N ARG A 16 -4.27 1.23 12.89
CA ARG A 16 -5.28 0.17 13.05
C ARG A 16 -4.61 -1.19 13.00
N THR A 17 -5.03 -2.08 13.89
CA THR A 17 -4.61 -3.47 13.85
C THR A 17 -5.54 -4.22 12.90
N ILE A 18 -4.96 -4.95 11.95
CA ILE A 18 -5.68 -5.87 11.08
C ILE A 18 -5.20 -7.29 11.35
N GLU A 19 -6.10 -8.25 11.23
CA GLU A 19 -5.76 -9.67 11.25
C GLU A 19 -5.76 -10.19 9.81
N CYS A 20 -4.69 -10.90 9.47
CA CYS A 20 -4.54 -11.49 8.15
C CYS A 20 -3.87 -12.86 8.29
N ARG A 21 -4.16 -13.79 7.37
CA ARG A 21 -3.46 -15.06 7.33
C ARG A 21 -2.03 -14.90 6.83
N ASN A 22 -1.11 -15.63 7.43
CA ASN A 22 0.30 -15.59 7.09
C ASN A 22 0.66 -16.71 6.11
N TYR A 23 0.82 -16.35 4.83
CA TYR A 23 1.17 -17.30 3.76
C TYR A 23 2.67 -17.40 3.48
N ALA A 24 3.54 -16.82 4.32
CA ALA A 24 4.99 -16.77 4.04
C ALA A 24 5.65 -18.15 3.94
N LYS A 25 5.09 -19.17 4.60
CA LYS A 25 5.55 -20.58 4.58
C LYS A 25 4.47 -21.53 4.08
N TYR A 26 3.48 -21.01 3.34
CA TYR A 26 2.37 -21.81 2.85
C TYR A 26 2.87 -22.82 1.81
N ASN A 27 2.58 -24.10 2.01
CA ASN A 27 2.85 -25.15 1.05
C ASN A 27 1.52 -25.67 0.46
N PRO A 28 1.22 -25.38 -0.82
CA PRO A 28 -0.03 -25.83 -1.44
C PRO A 28 -0.19 -27.36 -1.49
N SER A 29 0.90 -28.11 -1.69
CA SER A 29 0.80 -29.57 -1.82
C SER A 29 0.38 -30.19 -0.49
N ALA A 30 1.08 -29.81 0.59
CA ALA A 30 0.81 -30.28 1.94
C ALA A 30 -0.58 -29.84 2.44
N PHE A 31 -1.05 -28.65 2.04
CA PHE A 31 -2.40 -28.21 2.34
C PHE A 31 -3.46 -29.09 1.65
N CYS A 32 -3.26 -29.42 0.38
CA CYS A 32 -4.16 -30.31 -0.37
C CYS A 32 -4.09 -31.77 0.10
N ASP A 33 -2.94 -32.23 0.61
CA ASP A 33 -2.79 -33.54 1.26
C ASP A 33 -3.60 -33.56 2.57
N ASP A 34 -3.37 -32.59 3.46
CA ASP A 34 -4.08 -32.49 4.74
C ASP A 34 -5.60 -32.36 4.57
N LEU A 35 -6.07 -31.66 3.53
CA LEU A 35 -7.51 -31.56 3.23
C LEU A 35 -8.11 -32.88 2.71
N ARG A 36 -7.32 -33.71 2.03
CA ARG A 36 -7.76 -35.03 1.56
C ARG A 36 -7.89 -36.03 2.71
N ASP A 37 -7.07 -35.88 3.74
CA ASP A 37 -7.06 -36.76 4.90
C ASP A 37 -8.21 -36.50 5.90
N ILE A 38 -8.97 -35.40 5.72
CA ILE A 38 -10.12 -35.09 6.57
C ILE A 38 -11.29 -36.05 6.27
N PRO A 39 -11.93 -36.64 7.29
CA PRO A 39 -13.13 -37.48 7.10
C PRO A 39 -14.37 -36.62 6.80
N TRP A 40 -14.49 -36.16 5.55
CA TRP A 40 -15.65 -35.35 5.11
C TRP A 40 -16.98 -36.09 5.18
N ASP A 41 -16.95 -37.41 5.23
CA ASP A 41 -18.13 -38.27 5.35
C ASP A 41 -19.02 -37.89 6.53
N ASP A 42 -18.44 -37.46 7.65
CA ASP A 42 -19.20 -37.08 8.85
C ASP A 42 -20.03 -35.81 8.62
N VAL A 43 -19.52 -34.89 7.81
CA VAL A 43 -20.25 -33.69 7.36
C VAL A 43 -21.36 -34.08 6.38
N LEU A 44 -21.08 -35.00 5.45
CA LEU A 44 -22.02 -35.41 4.41
C LEU A 44 -23.19 -36.25 4.94
N LYS A 45 -22.99 -37.00 6.03
CA LYS A 45 -24.01 -37.83 6.68
C LYS A 45 -24.92 -37.03 7.64
N GLU A 46 -24.56 -35.79 7.93
CA GLU A 46 -25.29 -34.94 8.87
C GLU A 46 -26.69 -34.57 8.33
N ARG A 47 -27.72 -34.68 9.18
CA ARG A 47 -29.11 -34.43 8.76
C ARG A 47 -29.46 -32.95 8.78
N ASN A 48 -28.80 -32.18 9.64
CA ASN A 48 -29.05 -30.76 9.82
C ASN A 48 -28.01 -29.94 9.05
N VAL A 49 -28.46 -29.11 8.12
CA VAL A 49 -27.61 -28.24 7.29
C VAL A 49 -26.75 -27.29 8.14
N ASN A 50 -27.28 -26.75 9.24
CA ASN A 50 -26.51 -25.84 10.10
C ASN A 50 -25.38 -26.55 10.84
N THR A 51 -25.64 -27.78 11.28
CA THR A 51 -24.64 -28.62 11.94
C THR A 51 -23.57 -29.05 10.95
N ALA A 52 -23.97 -29.50 9.75
CA ALA A 52 -23.07 -29.87 8.67
C ALA A 52 -22.13 -28.71 8.31
N TRP A 53 -22.69 -27.50 8.16
CA TRP A 53 -21.91 -26.29 7.88
C TRP A 53 -20.91 -25.97 8.99
N SER A 54 -21.33 -26.05 10.25
CA SER A 54 -20.47 -25.75 11.40
C SER A 54 -19.30 -26.73 11.48
N ASN A 55 -19.58 -28.03 11.32
CA ASN A 55 -18.56 -29.09 11.34
C ASN A 55 -17.57 -28.92 10.17
N TRP A 56 -18.08 -28.71 8.95
CA TRP A 56 -17.24 -28.44 7.78
C TRP A 56 -16.31 -27.26 8.01
N LYS A 57 -16.87 -26.16 8.51
CA LYS A 57 -16.13 -24.92 8.76
C LYS A 57 -15.03 -25.13 9.79
N GLU A 58 -15.31 -25.86 10.87
CA GLU A 58 -14.32 -26.16 11.89
C GLU A 58 -13.15 -26.99 11.34
N LEU A 59 -13.46 -28.09 10.63
CA LEU A 59 -12.45 -28.96 10.01
C LEU A 59 -11.58 -28.19 9.02
N PHE A 60 -12.20 -27.41 8.14
CA PHE A 60 -11.50 -26.61 7.15
C PHE A 60 -10.63 -25.52 7.78
N LEU A 61 -11.15 -24.79 8.78
CA LEU A 61 -10.41 -23.73 9.45
C LEU A 61 -9.22 -24.28 10.25
N ASN A 62 -9.34 -25.46 10.84
CA ASN A 62 -8.22 -26.10 11.55
C ASN A 62 -7.02 -26.34 10.62
N VAL A 63 -7.27 -26.87 9.41
CA VAL A 63 -6.21 -27.03 8.40
C VAL A 63 -5.69 -25.68 7.91
N CYS A 64 -6.58 -24.72 7.67
CA CYS A 64 -6.17 -23.37 7.31
C CYS A 64 -5.29 -22.70 8.37
N ASP A 65 -5.57 -22.90 9.65
CA ASP A 65 -4.81 -22.31 10.76
C ASP A 65 -3.44 -22.98 10.94
N ARG A 66 -3.33 -24.28 10.62
CA ARG A 66 -2.05 -25.00 10.57
C ARG A 66 -1.14 -24.49 9.46
N HIS A 67 -1.67 -24.32 8.25
CA HIS A 67 -0.90 -23.96 7.05
C HIS A 67 -0.71 -22.45 6.86
N ALA A 68 -1.65 -21.66 7.32
CA ALA A 68 -1.68 -20.20 7.15
C ALA A 68 -2.25 -19.52 8.42
N PRO A 69 -1.49 -19.54 9.53
CA PRO A 69 -1.97 -19.02 10.81
C PRO A 69 -2.27 -17.52 10.75
N TYR A 70 -3.20 -17.08 11.60
CA TYR A 70 -3.51 -15.67 11.73
C TYR A 70 -2.31 -14.88 12.28
N LYS A 71 -2.07 -13.73 11.67
CA LYS A 71 -1.05 -12.77 12.08
C LYS A 71 -1.67 -11.39 12.17
N ARG A 72 -1.48 -10.77 13.33
CA ARG A 72 -1.78 -9.35 13.52
C ARG A 72 -0.75 -8.48 12.82
N LYS A 73 -1.22 -7.52 12.04
CA LYS A 73 -0.41 -6.48 11.41
C LYS A 73 -0.94 -5.12 11.80
N ILE A 74 -0.04 -4.23 12.19
CA ILE A 74 -0.38 -2.83 12.47
C ILE A 74 -0.25 -2.05 11.17
N VAL A 75 -1.37 -1.57 10.64
CA VAL A 75 -1.40 -0.63 9.53
C VAL A 75 -1.18 0.75 10.12
N ARG A 76 -0.02 1.35 9.82
CA ARG A 76 0.32 2.70 10.25
C ARG A 76 -0.64 3.71 9.61
N GLY A 77 -1.03 4.72 10.37
CA GLY A 77 -1.80 5.85 9.88
C GLY A 77 -1.20 6.49 8.63
N VAL A 78 -2.05 6.73 7.64
CA VAL A 78 -1.67 7.49 6.44
C VAL A 78 -1.56 8.97 6.82
N LYS A 79 -0.41 9.59 6.54
CA LYS A 79 -0.18 11.03 6.79
C LYS A 79 -0.91 11.92 5.77
N CYS A 80 -0.92 11.50 4.50
CA CYS A 80 -1.49 12.27 3.39
C CYS A 80 -2.29 11.30 2.51
N PRO A 81 -3.61 11.13 2.73
CA PRO A 81 -4.45 10.23 1.95
C PRO A 81 -4.42 10.47 0.44
N TRP A 82 -4.20 11.72 0.02
CA TRP A 82 -4.05 12.11 -1.38
C TRP A 82 -2.68 11.76 -1.99
N LEU A 83 -1.69 11.38 -1.18
CA LEU A 83 -0.36 11.01 -1.66
C LEU A 83 -0.31 9.52 -1.97
N THR A 84 -0.62 9.17 -3.22
CA THR A 84 -0.61 7.79 -3.71
C THR A 84 0.82 7.22 -3.79
N GLY A 85 0.93 5.89 -3.87
CA GLY A 85 2.21 5.21 -4.04
C GLY A 85 2.96 5.62 -5.31
N GLU A 86 2.22 5.91 -6.38
CA GLU A 86 2.76 6.39 -7.65
C GLU A 86 3.35 7.81 -7.53
N THR A 87 2.60 8.76 -6.96
CA THR A 87 3.11 10.12 -6.72
C THR A 87 4.36 10.08 -5.85
N LYS A 88 4.37 9.22 -4.81
CA LYS A 88 5.56 9.03 -3.98
C LYS A 88 6.75 8.42 -4.74
N LYS A 89 6.51 7.50 -5.68
CA LYS A 89 7.54 6.93 -6.55
C LYS A 89 8.17 8.01 -7.44
N LEU A 90 7.35 8.86 -8.06
CA LEU A 90 7.79 9.99 -8.88
C LEU A 90 8.60 10.99 -8.05
N MET A 91 8.14 11.35 -6.85
CA MET A 91 8.89 12.20 -5.92
C MET A 91 10.25 11.61 -5.56
N ASN A 92 10.31 10.31 -5.26
CA ASN A 92 11.57 9.63 -4.93
C ASN A 92 12.55 9.59 -6.12
N GLN A 93 12.04 9.37 -7.34
CA GLN A 93 12.85 9.39 -8.57
C GLN A 93 13.43 10.78 -8.82
N ARG A 94 12.60 11.83 -8.75
CA ARG A 94 13.05 13.22 -8.84
C ARG A 94 14.16 13.52 -7.82
N ASP A 95 13.93 13.19 -6.56
CA ASP A 95 14.90 13.46 -5.49
C ASP A 95 16.19 12.64 -5.64
N PHE A 96 16.10 11.43 -6.20
CA PHE A 96 17.27 10.63 -6.54
C PHE A 96 18.13 11.30 -7.62
N PHE A 97 17.54 11.75 -8.72
CA PHE A 97 18.29 12.44 -9.78
C PHE A 97 18.85 13.77 -9.29
N LEU A 98 18.08 14.54 -8.52
CA LEU A 98 18.56 15.78 -7.90
C LEU A 98 19.77 15.55 -6.98
N ARG A 99 19.76 14.46 -6.19
CA ARG A 99 20.92 14.09 -5.37
C ARG A 99 22.13 13.72 -6.21
N LYS A 100 21.95 13.01 -7.32
CA LYS A 100 23.05 12.66 -8.23
C LYS A 100 23.66 13.91 -8.87
N VAL A 101 22.82 14.77 -9.42
CA VAL A 101 23.21 16.07 -10.00
C VAL A 101 24.07 16.88 -9.03
N ARG A 102 23.60 17.05 -7.79
CA ARG A 102 24.33 17.83 -6.76
C ARG A 102 25.69 17.23 -6.39
N ARG A 103 25.88 15.93 -6.57
CA ARG A 103 27.13 15.23 -6.24
C ARG A 103 28.12 15.22 -7.40
N SER A 104 27.66 15.05 -8.63
CA SER A 104 28.54 14.82 -9.79
C SER A 104 28.62 16.00 -10.76
N GLY A 105 27.80 17.05 -10.60
CA GLY A 105 27.75 18.19 -11.53
C GLY A 105 27.29 17.84 -12.94
N ALA A 106 26.79 16.62 -13.16
CA ALA A 106 26.47 16.11 -14.49
C ALA A 106 25.21 16.77 -15.05
N GLU A 107 25.41 17.66 -16.02
CA GLU A 107 24.37 18.50 -16.64
C GLU A 107 23.28 17.67 -17.36
N ALA A 108 23.65 16.53 -17.94
CA ALA A 108 22.72 15.61 -18.60
C ALA A 108 21.61 15.06 -17.68
N LEU A 109 21.86 14.95 -16.37
CA LEU A 109 20.86 14.51 -15.40
C LEU A 109 19.89 15.64 -14.98
N TYR A 110 20.18 16.89 -15.35
CA TYR A 110 19.30 18.02 -15.07
C TYR A 110 18.00 17.91 -15.85
N GLN A 111 18.01 17.46 -17.10
CA GLN A 111 16.78 17.28 -17.89
C GLN A 111 15.84 16.25 -17.23
N MET A 112 16.37 15.16 -16.69
CA MET A 112 15.60 14.14 -15.95
C MET A 112 15.13 14.62 -14.56
N SER A 113 15.89 15.52 -13.91
CA SER A 113 15.45 16.17 -12.66
C SER A 113 14.50 17.37 -12.92
N GLY A 114 14.48 17.84 -14.16
CA GLY A 114 14.00 19.12 -14.65
C GLY A 114 12.67 19.06 -15.39
N SER A 115 11.93 17.94 -15.32
CA SER A 115 10.47 17.91 -15.52
C SER A 115 9.72 18.66 -14.39
N ARG A 116 10.30 19.76 -13.92
CA ARG A 116 9.78 20.70 -12.92
C ARG A 116 8.66 21.56 -13.51
N GLN A 117 8.52 21.62 -14.83
CA GLN A 117 7.42 22.33 -15.50
C GLN A 117 6.18 21.45 -15.71
N GLU A 118 6.29 20.11 -15.75
CA GLU A 118 5.12 19.26 -16.05
C GLU A 118 4.50 18.56 -14.84
N LEU A 119 5.18 18.46 -13.68
CA LEU A 119 4.60 17.84 -12.48
C LEU A 119 3.96 18.84 -11.48
N PHE A 120 3.86 20.12 -11.84
CA PHE A 120 3.07 21.10 -11.07
C PHE A 120 1.60 21.18 -11.52
N LEU A 121 1.20 20.41 -12.53
CA LEU A 121 -0.20 20.21 -12.91
C LEU A 121 -0.69 18.84 -12.44
N CYS A 122 -0.64 18.59 -11.13
CA CYS A 122 -1.56 17.61 -10.58
C CYS A 122 -2.88 18.35 -10.37
N THR A 123 -3.66 18.49 -11.44
CA THR A 123 -5.05 18.94 -11.37
C THR A 123 -5.82 17.93 -10.54
N ASN A 124 -6.05 18.22 -9.27
CA ASN A 124 -7.08 17.54 -8.52
C ASN A 124 -8.41 18.11 -8.99
N GLN A 125 -9.08 17.42 -9.90
CA GLN A 125 -10.50 17.60 -10.16
C GLN A 125 -11.25 16.99 -8.96
N VAL A 126 -11.35 17.74 -7.88
CA VAL A 126 -12.33 17.46 -6.82
C VAL A 126 -13.15 18.74 -6.70
N ASP A 127 -14.44 18.62 -7.03
CA ASP A 127 -15.48 19.65 -6.89
C ASP A 127 -15.41 20.87 -7.84
N GLY A 128 -14.92 20.69 -9.07
CA GLY A 128 -15.12 21.69 -10.15
C GLY A 128 -14.48 23.06 -9.92
N LYS A 129 -13.57 23.20 -8.95
CA LYS A 129 -12.84 24.44 -8.67
C LYS A 129 -11.37 24.29 -9.02
N LEU A 130 -10.98 24.97 -10.09
CA LEU A 130 -9.61 25.05 -10.57
C LEU A 130 -8.82 26.02 -9.68
N TRP A 131 -7.84 25.52 -8.91
CA TRP A 131 -6.92 26.37 -8.16
C TRP A 131 -5.53 26.27 -8.79
N THR A 132 -5.10 27.32 -9.49
CA THR A 132 -3.75 27.47 -10.04
C THR A 132 -2.90 28.31 -9.09
N ILE A 133 -1.81 27.74 -8.57
CA ILE A 133 -0.76 28.53 -7.88
C ILE A 133 0.33 28.80 -8.92
N THR A 134 0.31 29.97 -9.53
CA THR A 134 1.36 30.42 -10.44
C THR A 134 2.58 30.88 -9.64
N GLY A 135 3.74 30.27 -9.90
CA GLY A 135 5.04 30.72 -9.40
C GLY A 135 5.93 31.16 -10.57
N PRO A 136 6.74 32.22 -10.44
CA PRO A 136 7.45 32.80 -11.58
C PRO A 136 8.61 31.92 -12.04
N SER A 137 8.78 31.85 -13.36
CA SER A 137 9.92 31.28 -14.06
C SER A 137 11.19 32.08 -13.72
N ARG A 138 12.23 31.40 -13.24
CA ARG A 138 13.58 31.97 -13.19
C ARG A 138 14.29 31.69 -14.51
N SER A 139 14.58 32.73 -15.28
CA SER A 139 15.67 32.74 -16.27
C SER A 139 16.99 32.79 -15.50
N TYR A 140 17.96 31.97 -15.90
CA TYR A 140 19.35 32.11 -15.49
C TYR A 140 20.07 32.86 -16.60
N GLN A 141 20.58 34.05 -16.28
CA GLN A 141 21.76 34.65 -16.92
C GLN A 141 22.89 34.61 -15.89
#